data_AF-A0A2E2E008-F1
#
_entry.id   AF-A0A2E2E008-F1
#
_cell.length_a   1.000
_cell.length_b   1.000
_cell.length_c   1.000
_cell.angle_alpha   90.00
_cell.angle_beta   90.00
_cell.angle_gamma   90.00
#
_symmetry.space_group_name_H-M   'P 1'
#
loop_
_entity.id
_entity.type
_entity.pdbx_description
1 polymer ?
#
loop_
_entity_poly.entity_id
_entity_poly.type
_entity_poly.pdbx_seq_one_letter_code
_entity_poly.pdbx_strand_id
1 'polypeptide(L)' 'MNVILERFPYRYVEDGIIEHNGKPDYRIQKFNEYTRRYNDMYYLDNVMQLDACLEDFEYTKWLDPAGVSCYVKDNASHD' A
#
# COMPACT_ATOMS: atom_id res chain seq x y z
N MET A 1 -3.04 -7.66 -13.87
CA MET A 1 -2.69 -7.81 -12.45
C MET A 1 -1.55 -8.80 -12.20
N ASN A 2 -0.34 -8.27 -11.95
CA ASN A 2 0.82 -8.99 -11.44
C ASN A 2 1.03 -8.63 -9.96
N VAL A 3 1.33 -9.58 -9.09
CA VAL A 3 1.64 -9.31 -7.67
C VAL A 3 3.13 -9.09 -7.53
N ILE A 4 3.51 -7.91 -7.03
CA ILE A 4 4.90 -7.50 -6.83
C ILE A 4 5.41 -8.02 -5.48
N LEU A 5 4.65 -7.76 -4.42
CA LEU A 5 4.99 -8.17 -3.06
C LEU A 5 3.71 -8.31 -2.22
N GLU A 6 3.66 -9.30 -1.34
CA GLU A 6 2.60 -9.46 -0.35
C GLU A 6 3.16 -9.28 1.06
N ARG A 7 2.53 -8.40 1.84
CA ARG A 7 2.83 -8.15 3.26
C ARG A 7 1.51 -7.95 3.99
N PHE A 8 0.96 -9.04 4.54
CA PHE A 8 -0.35 -9.02 5.18
C PHE A 8 -0.49 -7.86 6.19
N PRO A 9 -1.60 -7.07 6.14
CA PRO A 9 -2.81 -7.28 5.36
C PRO A 9 -2.80 -6.68 3.94
N TYR A 10 -1.67 -6.17 3.46
CA TYR A 10 -1.55 -5.48 2.18
C TYR A 10 -0.84 -6.34 1.12
N ARG A 11 -1.04 -6.01 -0.15
CA ARG A 11 -0.19 -6.44 -1.25
C ARG A 11 -0.07 -5.36 -2.31
N TYR A 12 1.05 -5.37 -3.02
CA TYR A 12 1.40 -4.40 -4.04
C TYR A 12 1.29 -5.08 -5.40
N VAL A 13 0.62 -4.42 -6.35
CA VAL A 13 0.30 -5.01 -7.64
C VAL A 13 0.58 -4.04 -8.78
N GLU A 14 0.89 -4.58 -9.94
CA GLU A 14 0.91 -3.87 -11.22
C GLU A 14 -0.31 -4.33 -12.05
N ASP A 15 -1.18 -3.41 -12.45
CA ASP A 15 -2.38 -3.70 -13.23
C ASP A 15 -2.31 -3.16 -14.66
N GLY A 16 -1.21 -3.48 -15.34
CA GLY A 16 -1.01 -3.11 -16.74
C GLY A 16 -0.57 -1.66 -16.89
N ILE A 17 -1.04 -1.01 -17.96
CA ILE A 17 -0.61 0.33 -18.36
C ILE A 17 -1.81 1.27 -18.33
N ILE A 18 -1.63 2.47 -17.76
CA ILE A 18 -2.62 3.53 -17.79
C ILE A 18 -2.65 4.16 -19.19
N GLU A 19 -3.76 4.00 -19.91
CA GLU A 19 -3.88 4.42 -21.32
C GLU A 19 -3.57 5.90 -21.56
N HIS A 20 -3.92 6.80 -20.63
CA HIS A 20 -3.76 8.24 -20.82
C HIS A 20 -2.30 8.72 -20.78
N ASN A 21 -1.40 8.01 -20.07
CA ASN A 21 -0.02 8.43 -19.88
C ASN A 21 1.03 7.37 -20.25
N GLY A 22 0.62 6.15 -20.60
CA GLY A 22 1.50 5.06 -20.99
C GLY A 22 2.37 4.49 -19.87
N LYS A 23 2.10 4.84 -18.60
CA LYS A 23 2.87 4.37 -17.44
C LYS A 23 2.21 3.16 -16.79
N PRO A 24 2.96 2.31 -16.08
CA PRO A 24 2.38 1.22 -15.30
C PRO A 24 1.37 1.71 -14.26
N ASP A 25 0.28 0.97 -14.10
CA ASP A 25 -0.71 1.19 -13.04
C ASP A 25 -0.30 0.40 -11.79
N TYR A 26 0.14 1.09 -10.74
CA TYR A 26 0.51 0.45 -9.48
C TYR A 26 -0.58 0.67 -8.44
N ARG A 27 -0.96 -0.41 -7.74
CA ARG A 27 -2.00 -0.35 -6.71
C ARG A 27 -1.57 -1.06 -5.44
N ILE A 28 -2.10 -0.59 -4.31
CA ILE A 28 -2.08 -1.30 -3.04
C ILE A 28 -3.45 -1.93 -2.86
N GLN A 29 -3.48 -3.23 -2.60
CA GLN A 29 -4.70 -3.94 -2.25
C GLN A 29 -4.66 -4.36 -0.78
N LYS A 30 -5.80 -4.27 -0.10
CA LYS A 30 -5.96 -4.70 1.29
C LYS A 30 -6.87 -5.91 1.36
N PHE A 31 -6.50 -6.89 2.18
CA PHE A 31 -7.33 -8.06 2.42
C PHE A 31 -8.61 -7.66 3.16
N ASN A 32 -9.75 -8.02 2.60
CA ASN A 32 -11.06 -7.88 3.24
C ASN A 32 -11.42 -9.21 3.92
N GLU A 33 -11.53 -9.19 5.25
CA GLU A 33 -11.81 -10.39 6.05
C GLU A 33 -13.19 -10.99 5.78
N TYR A 34 -14.18 -10.15 5.48
CA TYR A 34 -15.56 -10.60 5.20
C TYR A 34 -15.66 -11.33 3.86
N THR A 35 -15.08 -10.76 2.80
CA THR A 35 -15.14 -11.36 1.45
C THR A 35 -14.03 -12.39 1.22
N ARG A 36 -13.01 -12.42 2.09
CA ARG A 36 -11.79 -13.24 1.96
C ARG A 36 -11.07 -13.02 0.63
N ARG A 37 -11.03 -11.76 0.19
CA ARG A 37 -10.41 -11.31 -1.07
C ARG A 37 -9.65 -10.01 -0.83
N TYR A 38 -8.64 -9.77 -1.65
CA TYR A 38 -7.97 -8.48 -1.74
C TYR A 38 -8.77 -7.54 -2.63
N ASN A 39 -8.97 -6.31 -2.18
CA ASN A 39 -9.61 -5.24 -2.94
C ASN A 39 -8.65 -4.07 -3.10
N ASP A 40 -8.79 -3.30 -4.19
CA ASP A 40 -8.06 -2.06 -4.40
C ASP A 40 -8.32 -1.09 -3.24
N MET A 41 -7.25 -0.70 -2.57
CA MET A 41 -7.26 0.22 -1.43
C MET A 41 -6.74 1.60 -1.84
N TYR A 42 -5.64 1.64 -2.60
CA TYR A 42 -4.97 2.88 -2.98
C TYR A 42 -4.33 2.73 -4.36
N TYR A 43 -4.45 3.77 -5.21
CA TYR A 43 -3.81 3.86 -6.52
C TYR A 43 -2.56 4.73 -6.39
N LEU A 44 -1.41 4.18 -6.77
CA LEU A 44 -0.13 4.88 -6.64
C LEU A 44 0.09 5.78 -7.86
N ASP A 45 0.64 6.98 -7.62
CA ASP A 45 0.86 7.99 -8.65
C ASP A 45 1.99 7.60 -9.62
N ASN A 46 3.02 6.91 -9.14
CA ASN A 46 4.21 6.54 -9.90
C ASN A 46 5.05 5.47 -9.19
N VAL A 47 6.11 5.01 -9.88
CA VAL A 47 7.07 4.02 -9.36
C VAL A 47 7.80 4.48 -8.09
N MET A 48 8.09 5.77 -7.92
CA MET A 48 8.76 6.25 -6.70
C MET A 48 7.87 6.10 -5.48
N GLN A 49 6.55 6.27 -5.62
CA GLN A 49 5.61 6.03 -4.52
C GLN A 49 5.49 4.54 -4.22
N LEU A 50 5.54 3.68 -5.24
CA LEU A 50 5.65 2.22 -5.04
C LEU A 50 6.90 1.87 -4.24
N ASP A 51 8.07 2.35 -4.64
CA ASP A 51 9.35 2.06 -3.98
C ASP A 51 9.30 2.46 -2.51
N ALA A 52 8.78 3.65 -2.19
CA ALA A 52 8.59 4.10 -0.81
C ALA A 52 7.69 3.16 0.00
N CYS A 53 6.62 2.62 -0.60
CA CYS A 53 5.74 1.66 0.08
C CYS A 53 6.39 0.29 0.30
N LEU A 54 7.26 -0.14 -0.63
CA LEU A 54 7.99 -1.40 -0.54
C LEU A 54 9.09 -1.34 0.54
N GLU A 55 9.76 -0.18 0.64
CA GLU A 55 10.81 0.09 1.63
C GLU A 55 10.24 0.33 3.03
N ASP A 56 9.16 1.10 3.16
CA ASP A 56 8.55 1.48 4.44
C ASP A 56 7.09 1.00 4.56
N PHE A 57 6.87 0.02 5.43
CA PHE A 57 5.54 -0.51 5.71
C PHE A 57 4.66 0.49 6.47
N GLU A 58 5.23 1.39 7.28
CA GLU A 58 4.48 2.44 7.97
C GLU A 58 3.91 3.46 6.99
N TYR A 59 4.60 3.71 5.87
CA TYR A 59 4.09 4.55 4.80
C TYR A 59 2.84 3.94 4.15
N THR A 60 2.84 2.62 3.95
CA THR A 60 1.65 1.90 3.46
C THR A 60 0.45 2.05 4.41
N LYS A 61 0.68 1.96 5.73
CA LYS A 61 -0.36 2.17 6.74
C LYS A 61 -0.88 3.61 6.73
N TRP A 62 0.00 4.60 6.52
CA TRP A 62 -0.38 6.01 6.43
C TRP A 62 -1.30 6.31 5.24
N LEU A 63 -1.11 5.60 4.11
CA LEU A 63 -1.99 5.69 2.94
C LEU A 63 -3.34 4.98 3.10
N ASP A 64 -3.51 4.16 4.14
CA ASP A 64 -4.74 3.40 4.35
C ASP A 64 -5.89 4.31 4.78
N PRO A 65 -6.97 4.43 3.98
CA PRO A 65 -8.08 5.32 4.30
C PRO A 65 -8.85 4.91 5.56
N ALA A 66 -8.62 3.70 6.10
CA ALA A 66 -9.16 3.28 7.38
C ALA A 66 -8.46 3.94 8.59
N GLY A 67 -7.43 4.76 8.38
CA GLY A 67 -6.73 5.49 9.44
C GLY A 67 -5.93 4.57 10.37
N VAL A 68 -5.27 3.57 9.80
CA VAL A 68 -4.45 2.61 10.55
C VAL A 68 -3.30 3.35 11.23
N SER A 69 -3.06 3.04 12.52
CA SER A 69 -1.95 3.63 13.26
C SER A 69 -0.61 3.37 12.56
N CYS A 70 0.09 4.45 12.26
CA CYS A 70 1.38 4.45 11.58
C CYS A 70 2.33 5.43 12.27
N TYR A 71 3.64 5.17 12.17
CA TYR A 71 4.68 6.04 12.74
C TYR A 71 4.46 6.36 14.23
N VAL A 72 3.97 5.39 15.00
CA VAL A 72 3.72 5.55 16.44
C VAL A 72 5.07 5.73 17.12
N LYS A 73 5.26 6.87 17.79
CA LYS A 73 6.45 7.13 18.61
C LYS A 73 6.26 6.47 19.97
N ASP A 74 7.26 5.73 20.42
CA ASP A 74 7.34 5.34 21.82
C ASP A 74 7.53 6.61 22.67
N ASN A 75 6.57 6.90 23.55
CA ASN A 75 6.75 7.91 24.57
C ASN A 75 7.79 7.37 25.55
N ALA A 76 9.05 7.77 25.40
CA ALA A 76 10.06 7.48 26.40
C ALA A 76 9.62 8.09 27.74
N SER A 77 9.23 7.25 28.70
CA SER A 77 9.10 7.63 30.10
C SER A 77 10.44 8.23 30.53
N HIS A 78 10.46 9.55 30.70
CA HIS A 78 11.55 10.21 31.41
C HIS A 78 11.36 9.89 32.89
N ASP A 79 12.18 8.99 33.41
CA ASP A 79 12.41 8.80 34.84
C ASP A 79 13.10 10.02 35.46
#